data_AF-A0A0M4T5M9-F1
#
_entry.id   AF-A0A0M4T5M9-F1
#
_cell.length_a   1.000
_cell.length_b   1.000
_cell.length_c   1.000
_cell.angle_alpha   90.00
_cell.angle_beta   90.00
_cell.angle_gamma   90.00
#
_symmetry.space_group_name_H-M   'P 1'
#
loop_
_entity.id
_entity.type
_entity.pdbx_description
1 polymer ?
#
loop_
_entity_poly.entity_id
_entity_poly.type
_entity_poly.pdbx_seq_one_letter_code
_entity_poly.pdbx_strand_id
1 'polypeptide(L)'
;MTTRFFRGINYTVESLIGSDQTFQSNQKNTWLDVLGTNNVIKTGSGNDVIMENLKFLFIADYPPYVGPAIFYVGYGGITEASIRGTTTIDTGFGDDFVVLGLGNYIVDLGQGNNIVDGTGICGNIKISAGNGNNIIDVPGIANSQINLGNGNNSIYLGAGNFSVSTGSGNDFITHAVGGLFSTLFYEGEPYKQTINAGNGDNLIKVVVAGETSITTGSGKDFVLATSANIELFDGVPNSDFVDILTGSGSDTVITIGTKSFINTGSGDDLIISGMGDDTIFTGSGRDVVNLRGDTFFCSRPYPRP
;
A
#
# COMPACT_ATOMS: atom_id res chain seq x y z
N MET A 1 -3.11 -0.37 -36.69
CA MET A 1 -3.32 -1.28 -35.56
C MET A 1 -1.99 -1.43 -34.86
N THR A 2 -1.90 -0.97 -33.61
CA THR A 2 -0.66 -1.01 -32.84
C THR A 2 -0.63 -2.31 -32.05
N THR A 3 0.47 -3.05 -32.12
CA THR A 3 0.66 -4.28 -31.35
C THR A 3 1.78 -4.12 -30.34
N ARG A 4 1.63 -4.68 -29.14
CA ARG A 4 2.65 -4.66 -28.09
C ARG A 4 2.85 -6.08 -27.53
N PHE A 5 4.10 -6.48 -27.33
CA PHE A 5 4.42 -7.72 -26.62
C PHE A 5 4.73 -7.40 -25.16
N PHE A 6 3.99 -8.01 -24.24
CA PHE A 6 4.15 -7.78 -22.81
C PHE A 6 3.87 -9.06 -22.03
N ARG A 7 4.76 -9.40 -21.10
CA ARG A 7 4.62 -10.57 -20.22
C ARG A 7 4.21 -11.87 -20.94
N GLY A 8 4.78 -12.11 -22.13
CA GLY A 8 4.53 -13.33 -22.91
C GLY A 8 3.34 -13.27 -23.89
N ILE A 9 2.61 -12.15 -23.94
CA ILE A 9 1.38 -12.01 -24.74
C ILE A 9 1.55 -10.91 -25.78
N ASN A 10 1.08 -11.17 -27.00
CA ASN A 10 0.94 -10.15 -28.04
C ASN A 10 -0.45 -9.53 -27.97
N TYR A 11 -0.50 -8.24 -27.68
CA TYR A 11 -1.73 -7.46 -27.58
C TYR A 11 -1.98 -6.65 -28.84
N THR A 12 -3.25 -6.53 -29.21
CA THR A 12 -3.71 -5.46 -30.10
C THR A 12 -4.22 -4.32 -29.22
N VAL A 13 -3.62 -3.14 -29.35
CA VAL A 13 -3.95 -1.98 -28.51
C VAL A 13 -5.26 -1.35 -28.98
N GLU A 14 -6.21 -1.24 -28.06
CA GLU A 14 -7.44 -0.48 -28.19
C GLU A 14 -7.30 0.89 -27.51
N SER A 15 -8.16 1.84 -27.88
CA SER A 15 -8.16 3.16 -27.27
C SER A 15 -9.57 3.64 -26.94
N LEU A 16 -9.75 4.16 -25.72
CA LEU A 16 -10.97 4.81 -25.28
C LEU A 16 -10.68 6.30 -25.07
N ILE A 17 -11.26 7.16 -25.92
CA ILE A 17 -11.06 8.61 -25.85
C ILE A 17 -12.38 9.27 -25.49
N GLY A 18 -12.40 10.01 -24.39
CA GLY A 18 -13.57 10.70 -23.85
C GLY A 18 -13.87 10.30 -22.41
N SER A 19 -14.78 11.07 -21.80
CA SER A 19 -15.30 10.84 -20.45
C SER A 19 -16.71 10.25 -20.50
N ASP A 20 -17.19 9.73 -19.36
CA ASP A 20 -18.54 9.19 -19.18
C ASP A 20 -18.86 8.00 -20.11
N GLN A 21 -17.84 7.22 -20.47
CA GLN A 21 -17.98 6.07 -21.36
C GLN A 21 -18.06 4.75 -20.59
N THR A 22 -18.63 3.73 -21.23
CA THR A 22 -18.53 2.34 -20.77
C THR A 22 -17.81 1.51 -21.82
N PHE A 23 -16.76 0.82 -21.40
CA PHE A 23 -16.01 -0.13 -22.20
C PHE A 23 -16.19 -1.54 -21.64
N GLN A 24 -16.51 -2.49 -22.51
CA GLN A 24 -16.59 -3.90 -22.20
C GLN A 24 -15.77 -4.66 -23.24
N SER A 25 -14.69 -5.31 -22.82
CA SER A 25 -13.89 -6.14 -23.72
C SER A 25 -14.66 -7.37 -24.17
N ASN A 26 -14.39 -7.79 -25.39
CA ASN A 26 -14.78 -9.08 -25.94
C ASN A 26 -13.57 -9.99 -26.22
N GLN A 27 -12.38 -9.56 -25.79
CA GLN A 27 -11.12 -10.26 -25.99
C GLN A 27 -10.75 -11.08 -24.75
N LYS A 28 -9.91 -12.10 -24.94
CA LYS A 28 -9.30 -12.82 -23.81
C LYS A 28 -8.20 -12.01 -23.15
N ASN A 29 -7.39 -11.26 -23.90
CA ASN A 29 -6.37 -10.42 -23.31
C ASN A 29 -6.54 -9.04 -23.93
N THR A 30 -6.81 -8.05 -23.11
CA THR A 30 -7.14 -6.70 -23.52
C THR A 30 -5.94 -5.80 -23.26
N TRP A 31 -5.59 -4.94 -24.21
CA TRP A 31 -4.77 -3.78 -23.92
C TRP A 31 -5.56 -2.53 -24.26
N LEU A 32 -5.88 -1.73 -23.25
CA LEU A 32 -6.68 -0.51 -23.40
C LEU A 32 -5.88 0.72 -22.96
N ASP A 33 -5.60 1.62 -23.91
CA ASP A 33 -5.09 2.97 -23.62
C ASP A 33 -6.31 3.91 -23.45
N VAL A 34 -6.45 4.56 -22.29
CA VAL A 34 -7.61 5.40 -21.94
C VAL A 34 -7.19 6.85 -21.77
N LEU A 35 -7.97 7.75 -22.38
CA LEU A 35 -7.82 9.20 -22.23
C LEU A 35 -9.19 9.81 -21.90
N GLY A 36 -9.39 10.18 -20.65
CA GLY A 36 -10.64 10.71 -20.13
C GLY A 36 -10.89 10.32 -18.67
N THR A 37 -12.06 10.66 -18.16
CA THR A 37 -12.44 10.43 -16.76
C THR A 37 -13.86 9.89 -16.64
N ASN A 38 -14.24 9.43 -15.45
CA ASN A 38 -15.59 8.94 -15.18
C ASN A 38 -16.02 7.77 -16.10
N ASN A 39 -15.04 6.97 -16.53
CA ASN A 39 -15.30 5.83 -17.40
C ASN A 39 -15.59 4.57 -16.56
N VAL A 40 -16.30 3.61 -17.14
CA VAL A 40 -16.51 2.27 -16.57
C VAL A 40 -15.89 1.26 -17.51
N ILE A 41 -14.86 0.55 -17.06
CA ILE A 41 -14.05 -0.35 -17.87
C ILE A 41 -14.16 -1.76 -17.30
N LYS A 42 -14.49 -2.70 -18.17
CA LYS A 42 -14.58 -4.13 -17.85
C LYS A 42 -13.85 -4.96 -18.89
N THR A 43 -12.82 -5.70 -18.50
CA THR A 43 -12.00 -6.49 -19.44
C THR A 43 -12.27 -8.00 -19.34
N GLY A 44 -12.59 -8.50 -18.15
CA GLY A 44 -13.25 -9.79 -17.99
C GLY A 44 -12.32 -10.94 -17.59
N SER A 45 -11.77 -11.69 -18.53
CA SER A 45 -10.93 -12.85 -18.20
C SER A 45 -9.75 -12.97 -19.12
N GLY A 46 -8.60 -13.34 -18.58
CA GLY A 46 -7.27 -13.37 -19.17
C GLY A 46 -6.46 -12.18 -18.68
N ASN A 47 -5.27 -11.98 -19.24
CA ASN A 47 -4.31 -11.01 -18.67
C ASN A 47 -4.49 -9.68 -19.37
N ASP A 48 -5.07 -8.71 -18.68
CA ASP A 48 -5.44 -7.42 -19.23
C ASP A 48 -4.44 -6.32 -18.84
N VAL A 49 -4.31 -5.33 -19.71
CA VAL A 49 -3.46 -4.16 -19.53
C VAL A 49 -4.31 -2.91 -19.72
N ILE A 50 -4.33 -2.04 -18.73
CA ILE A 50 -5.09 -0.79 -18.77
C ILE A 50 -4.16 0.37 -18.47
N MET A 51 -4.15 1.39 -19.32
CA MET A 51 -3.35 2.60 -19.11
C MET A 51 -4.26 3.83 -19.06
N GLU A 52 -4.42 4.43 -17.89
CA GLU A 52 -5.30 5.58 -17.66
C GLU A 52 -4.53 6.89 -17.71
N ASN A 53 -4.94 7.81 -18.61
CA ASN A 53 -4.43 9.19 -18.67
C ASN A 53 -2.91 9.29 -18.75
N LEU A 54 -2.28 8.32 -19.40
CA LEU A 54 -0.84 8.22 -19.58
C LEU A 54 -0.48 7.88 -21.02
N LYS A 55 0.74 8.24 -21.41
CA LYS A 55 1.30 7.90 -22.71
C LYS A 55 2.41 6.86 -22.52
N PHE A 56 2.21 5.70 -23.15
CA PHE A 56 3.22 4.66 -23.27
C PHE A 56 4.53 5.18 -23.88
N LEU A 57 5.67 4.77 -23.31
CA LEU A 57 6.99 4.98 -23.89
C LEU A 57 7.64 3.66 -24.33
N PHE A 58 7.95 2.78 -23.38
CA PHE A 58 8.63 1.52 -23.63
C PHE A 58 8.33 0.49 -22.53
N ILE A 59 8.76 -0.75 -22.75
CA ILE A 59 8.69 -1.84 -21.78
C ILE A 59 10.12 -2.22 -21.40
N ALA A 60 10.36 -2.36 -20.10
CA ALA A 60 11.62 -2.88 -19.58
C ALA A 60 11.37 -3.63 -18.28
N ASP A 61 12.34 -4.46 -17.87
CA ASP A 61 12.27 -5.15 -16.60
C ASP A 61 12.34 -4.15 -15.44
N TYR A 62 11.41 -4.30 -14.50
CA TYR A 62 11.41 -3.56 -13.25
C TYR A 62 11.43 -4.56 -12.10
N PRO A 63 12.57 -4.69 -11.39
CA PRO A 63 12.75 -5.72 -10.38
C PRO A 63 11.63 -5.78 -9.31
N PRO A 64 11.07 -4.65 -8.82
CA PRO A 64 9.95 -4.69 -7.88
C PRO A 64 8.70 -5.41 -8.41
N TYR A 65 8.49 -5.45 -9.73
CA TYR A 65 7.33 -6.11 -10.35
C TYR A 65 7.62 -7.53 -10.85
N VAL A 66 8.82 -8.05 -10.56
CA VAL A 66 9.26 -9.40 -10.92
C VAL A 66 9.12 -9.67 -12.43
N GLY A 67 9.47 -8.68 -13.25
CA GLY A 67 9.47 -8.81 -14.70
C GLY A 67 9.20 -7.51 -15.44
N PRO A 68 8.70 -7.60 -16.69
CA PRO A 68 8.41 -6.43 -17.51
C PRO A 68 7.38 -5.51 -16.85
N ALA A 69 7.68 -4.21 -16.88
CA ALA A 69 6.82 -3.11 -16.52
C ALA A 69 6.65 -2.14 -17.69
N ILE A 70 5.67 -1.25 -17.58
CA ILE A 70 5.39 -0.23 -18.59
C ILE A 70 5.99 1.09 -18.11
N PHE A 71 6.83 1.70 -18.94
CA PHE A 71 7.35 3.05 -18.71
C PHE A 71 6.55 4.04 -19.53
N TYR A 72 6.20 5.16 -18.91
CA TYR A 72 5.21 6.09 -19.43
C TYR A 72 5.52 7.53 -19.05
N VAL A 73 4.80 8.47 -19.66
CA VAL A 73 4.79 9.88 -19.29
C VAL A 73 3.36 10.37 -19.17
N GLY A 74 3.14 11.36 -18.30
CA GLY A 74 1.86 12.06 -18.23
C GLY A 74 1.57 12.83 -19.52
N TYR A 75 0.29 12.97 -19.86
CA TYR A 75 -0.14 14.01 -20.78
C TYR A 75 0.08 15.34 -20.05
N GLY A 76 1.16 16.07 -20.37
CA GLY A 76 1.63 17.29 -19.68
C GLY A 76 0.69 18.51 -19.75
N GLY A 77 -0.62 18.33 -19.53
CA GLY A 77 -1.65 19.34 -19.65
C GLY A 77 -3.06 18.79 -19.35
N ILE A 78 -3.21 17.86 -18.42
CA ILE A 78 -4.54 17.55 -17.90
C ILE A 78 -5.03 18.74 -17.07
N THR A 79 -6.09 19.38 -17.56
CA THR A 79 -6.74 20.51 -16.93
C THR A 79 -7.48 20.03 -15.66
N GLU A 80 -7.82 20.92 -14.73
CA GLU A 80 -8.61 20.58 -13.52
C GLU A 80 -9.96 19.87 -13.81
N ALA A 81 -10.39 19.81 -15.09
CA ALA A 81 -11.51 18.97 -15.50
C ALA A 81 -11.20 17.45 -15.40
N SER A 82 -9.92 17.04 -15.43
CA SER A 82 -9.45 15.65 -15.38
C SER A 82 -9.45 15.02 -13.97
N ILE A 83 -9.83 15.77 -12.94
CA ILE A 83 -10.13 15.25 -11.59
C ILE A 83 -11.65 15.20 -11.30
N ARG A 84 -12.49 15.62 -12.26
CA ARG A 84 -13.95 15.51 -12.13
C ARG A 84 -14.38 14.11 -12.60
N GLY A 85 -14.86 13.33 -11.65
CA GLY A 85 -15.36 11.98 -11.89
C GLY A 85 -14.41 10.88 -11.41
N THR A 86 -14.94 9.67 -11.34
CA THR A 86 -14.23 8.49 -10.83
C THR A 86 -14.28 7.40 -11.88
N THR A 87 -13.12 7.00 -12.41
CA THR A 87 -13.06 5.86 -13.34
C THR A 87 -13.14 4.56 -12.54
N THR A 88 -14.04 3.67 -12.95
CA THR A 88 -14.18 2.31 -12.38
C THR A 88 -13.58 1.30 -13.34
N ILE A 89 -12.70 0.44 -12.83
CA ILE A 89 -11.98 -0.59 -13.58
C ILE A 89 -12.28 -1.93 -12.92
N ASP A 90 -12.67 -2.92 -13.71
CA ASP A 90 -12.91 -4.31 -13.30
C ASP A 90 -12.21 -5.23 -14.31
N THR A 91 -11.10 -5.85 -13.90
CA THR A 91 -10.30 -6.70 -14.79
C THR A 91 -10.70 -8.17 -14.74
N GLY A 92 -11.26 -8.62 -13.62
CA GLY A 92 -11.83 -9.96 -13.46
C GLY A 92 -10.79 -11.05 -13.17
N PHE A 93 -10.64 -12.05 -14.04
CA PHE A 93 -9.71 -13.17 -13.78
C PHE A 93 -8.46 -13.06 -14.64
N GLY A 94 -7.27 -13.08 -14.06
CA GLY A 94 -6.02 -13.08 -14.82
C GLY A 94 -4.89 -12.43 -14.05
N ASP A 95 -3.70 -12.42 -14.63
CA ASP A 95 -2.60 -11.61 -14.11
C ASP A 95 -2.64 -10.24 -14.81
N ASP A 96 -3.33 -9.28 -14.20
CA ASP A 96 -3.64 -7.98 -14.81
C ASP A 96 -2.62 -6.89 -14.46
N PHE A 97 -2.48 -5.90 -15.33
CA PHE A 97 -1.56 -4.78 -15.17
C PHE A 97 -2.27 -3.44 -15.43
N VAL A 98 -2.53 -2.69 -14.37
CA VAL A 98 -3.23 -1.40 -14.44
C VAL A 98 -2.26 -0.27 -14.14
N VAL A 99 -2.14 0.69 -15.05
CA VAL A 99 -1.35 1.90 -14.87
C VAL A 99 -2.29 3.08 -14.71
N LEU A 100 -2.14 3.80 -13.60
CA LEU A 100 -3.02 4.89 -13.20
C LEU A 100 -2.27 6.22 -13.27
N GLY A 101 -2.73 7.11 -14.14
CA GLY A 101 -2.32 8.52 -14.14
C GLY A 101 -3.04 9.32 -13.05
N LEU A 102 -3.03 10.65 -13.17
CA LEU A 102 -3.78 11.54 -12.28
C LEU A 102 -5.30 11.32 -12.42
N GLY A 103 -6.00 11.26 -11.28
CA GLY A 103 -7.46 11.07 -11.24
C GLY A 103 -7.96 10.36 -9.99
N ASN A 104 -9.27 10.10 -9.94
CA ASN A 104 -9.89 9.23 -8.93
C ASN A 104 -10.24 7.88 -9.55
N TYR A 105 -9.95 6.80 -8.83
CA TYR A 105 -10.09 5.44 -9.36
C TYR A 105 -10.75 4.48 -8.36
N ILE A 106 -11.62 3.62 -8.87
CA ILE A 106 -12.06 2.40 -8.20
C ILE A 106 -11.60 1.25 -9.09
N VAL A 107 -10.69 0.42 -8.58
CA VAL A 107 -10.09 -0.69 -9.33
C VAL A 107 -10.39 -1.99 -8.61
N ASP A 108 -11.08 -2.91 -9.28
CA ASP A 108 -11.20 -4.30 -8.87
C ASP A 108 -10.39 -5.16 -9.84
N LEU A 109 -9.33 -5.75 -9.33
CA LEU A 109 -8.41 -6.58 -10.10
C LEU A 109 -8.88 -8.05 -10.17
N GLY A 110 -9.92 -8.41 -9.40
CA GLY A 110 -10.39 -9.78 -9.26
C GLY A 110 -9.27 -10.76 -8.90
N GLN A 111 -9.24 -11.96 -9.49
CA GLN A 111 -8.32 -13.05 -9.07
C GLN A 111 -7.07 -13.10 -9.94
N GLY A 112 -5.93 -13.45 -9.35
CA GLY A 112 -4.65 -13.62 -10.04
C GLY A 112 -3.55 -12.74 -9.45
N ASN A 113 -2.36 -12.73 -10.08
CA ASN A 113 -1.23 -11.93 -9.62
C ASN A 113 -1.25 -10.58 -10.34
N ASN A 114 -1.93 -9.63 -9.72
CA ASN A 114 -2.21 -8.35 -10.36
C ASN A 114 -1.20 -7.27 -9.97
N ILE A 115 -1.00 -6.30 -10.86
CA ILE A 115 -0.15 -5.13 -10.62
C ILE A 115 -0.92 -3.85 -10.86
N VAL A 116 -0.83 -2.92 -9.91
CA VAL A 116 -1.22 -1.52 -10.08
C VAL A 116 0.02 -0.65 -9.98
N ASP A 117 0.26 0.15 -10.99
CA ASP A 117 1.31 1.17 -11.03
C ASP A 117 0.68 2.56 -11.12
N GLY A 118 0.71 3.30 -10.02
CA GLY A 118 0.05 4.57 -9.81
C GLY A 118 1.01 5.73 -9.59
N THR A 119 2.10 5.80 -10.34
CA THR A 119 3.09 6.86 -10.14
C THR A 119 2.50 8.24 -10.40
N GLY A 120 2.56 9.12 -9.38
CA GLY A 120 2.15 10.52 -9.50
C GLY A 120 0.65 10.77 -9.38
N ILE A 121 -0.13 9.87 -8.77
CA ILE A 121 -1.56 10.10 -8.52
C ILE A 121 -1.75 11.18 -7.45
N CYS A 122 -2.65 12.11 -7.74
CA CYS A 122 -3.32 13.00 -6.79
C CYS A 122 -4.82 12.70 -6.89
N GLY A 123 -5.43 12.17 -5.83
CA GLY A 123 -6.84 11.78 -5.84
C GLY A 123 -7.22 10.72 -4.81
N ASN A 124 -8.48 10.30 -4.82
CA ASN A 124 -8.95 9.18 -4.00
C ASN A 124 -8.88 7.89 -4.81
N ILE A 125 -8.28 6.85 -4.22
CA ILE A 125 -8.08 5.56 -4.85
C ILE A 125 -8.73 4.48 -3.99
N LYS A 126 -9.49 3.59 -4.63
CA LYS A 126 -9.91 2.33 -4.02
C LYS A 126 -9.43 1.18 -4.89
N ILE A 127 -8.63 0.28 -4.34
CA ILE A 127 -8.13 -0.91 -5.03
C ILE A 127 -8.60 -2.14 -4.25
N SER A 128 -9.14 -3.12 -4.97
CA SER A 128 -9.37 -4.46 -4.46
C SER A 128 -8.75 -5.51 -5.37
N ALA A 129 -8.27 -6.59 -4.76
CA ALA A 129 -7.89 -7.81 -5.47
C ALA A 129 -8.30 -9.02 -4.65
N GLY A 130 -8.57 -10.13 -5.33
CA GLY A 130 -8.79 -11.45 -4.78
C GLY A 130 -7.48 -12.14 -4.38
N ASN A 131 -7.47 -13.47 -4.48
CA ASN A 131 -6.28 -14.25 -4.17
C ASN A 131 -5.23 -14.10 -5.26
N GLY A 132 -3.96 -14.20 -4.86
CA GLY A 132 -2.78 -14.08 -5.70
C GLY A 132 -1.73 -13.18 -5.06
N ASN A 133 -0.54 -13.17 -5.64
CA ASN A 133 0.54 -12.29 -5.20
C ASN A 133 0.39 -10.95 -5.92
N ASN A 134 -0.31 -10.00 -5.29
CA ASN A 134 -0.61 -8.71 -5.91
C ASN A 134 0.46 -7.65 -5.56
N ILE A 135 0.72 -6.73 -6.48
CA ILE A 135 1.65 -5.62 -6.29
C ILE A 135 0.92 -4.30 -6.50
N ILE A 136 0.83 -3.47 -5.46
CA ILE A 136 0.19 -2.17 -5.51
C ILE A 136 1.24 -1.09 -5.24
N ASP A 137 1.66 -0.38 -6.29
CA ASP A 137 2.61 0.72 -6.20
C ASP A 137 1.88 2.05 -6.45
N VAL A 138 1.56 2.78 -5.37
CA VAL A 138 0.80 4.04 -5.40
C VAL A 138 1.55 5.14 -4.65
N PRO A 139 2.73 5.57 -5.15
CA PRO A 139 3.67 6.41 -4.41
C PRO A 139 3.27 7.90 -4.33
N GLY A 140 2.15 8.29 -4.95
CA GLY A 140 1.66 9.67 -5.03
C GLY A 140 1.07 10.23 -3.73
N ILE A 141 0.35 11.35 -3.81
CA ILE A 141 -0.36 11.93 -2.66
C ILE A 141 -1.84 11.59 -2.81
N ALA A 142 -2.29 10.51 -2.16
CA ALA A 142 -3.63 9.98 -2.38
C ALA A 142 -4.23 9.38 -1.11
N ASN A 143 -5.51 9.68 -0.86
CA ASN A 143 -6.25 8.89 0.11
C ASN A 143 -6.57 7.54 -0.53
N SER A 144 -6.02 6.45 0.01
CA SER A 144 -6.15 5.13 -0.62
C SER A 144 -6.77 4.10 0.30
N GLN A 145 -7.76 3.38 -0.22
CA GLN A 145 -8.29 2.16 0.38
C GLN A 145 -7.82 0.97 -0.45
N ILE A 146 -7.06 0.06 0.16
CA ILE A 146 -6.48 -1.11 -0.51
C ILE A 146 -6.94 -2.36 0.25
N ASN A 147 -7.69 -3.24 -0.40
CA ASN A 147 -8.13 -4.52 0.18
C ASN A 147 -7.70 -5.68 -0.72
N LEU A 148 -6.72 -6.46 -0.28
CA LEU A 148 -6.20 -7.60 -1.03
C LEU A 148 -6.62 -8.91 -0.36
N GLY A 149 -6.77 -9.96 -1.17
CA GLY A 149 -7.03 -11.32 -0.71
C GLY A 149 -5.78 -12.03 -0.21
N ASN A 150 -5.83 -13.37 -0.20
CA ASN A 150 -4.70 -14.19 0.24
C ASN A 150 -3.60 -14.22 -0.83
N GLY A 151 -2.37 -14.45 -0.39
CA GLY A 151 -1.17 -14.45 -1.23
C GLY A 151 -0.12 -13.52 -0.64
N ASN A 152 1.09 -13.55 -1.17
CA ASN A 152 2.18 -12.68 -0.74
C ASN A 152 2.07 -11.37 -1.52
N ASN A 153 1.43 -10.37 -0.91
CA ASN A 153 1.21 -9.08 -1.55
C ASN A 153 2.37 -8.11 -1.26
N SER A 154 2.58 -7.16 -2.17
CA SER A 154 3.55 -6.08 -2.00
C SER A 154 2.87 -4.73 -2.21
N ILE A 155 2.94 -3.86 -1.22
CA ILE A 155 2.28 -2.55 -1.24
C ILE A 155 3.33 -1.47 -1.00
N TYR A 156 3.41 -0.53 -1.93
CA TYR A 156 4.25 0.66 -1.87
C TYR A 156 3.35 1.90 -1.79
N LEU A 157 3.27 2.46 -0.59
CA LEU A 157 2.42 3.58 -0.26
C LEU A 157 3.11 4.93 -0.56
N GLY A 158 2.30 5.90 -0.95
CA GLY A 158 2.70 7.28 -1.08
C GLY A 158 2.52 8.07 0.22
N ALA A 159 2.19 9.36 0.10
CA ALA A 159 1.71 10.17 1.21
C ALA A 159 0.16 10.25 1.19
N GLY A 160 -0.47 10.51 2.33
CA GLY A 160 -1.93 10.62 2.45
C GLY A 160 -2.52 9.71 3.52
N ASN A 161 -3.87 9.69 3.58
CA ASN A 161 -4.58 8.77 4.46
C ASN A 161 -4.69 7.39 3.81
N PHE A 162 -4.39 6.34 4.56
CA PHE A 162 -4.40 4.97 4.04
C PHE A 162 -5.26 4.03 4.87
N SER A 163 -6.01 3.15 4.21
CA SER A 163 -6.65 2.00 4.82
C SER A 163 -6.26 0.77 4.01
N VAL A 164 -5.32 -0.01 4.55
CA VAL A 164 -4.77 -1.20 3.93
C VAL A 164 -5.24 -2.43 4.70
N SER A 165 -5.77 -3.41 3.98
CA SER A 165 -5.98 -4.77 4.48
C SER A 165 -5.39 -5.75 3.49
N THR A 166 -4.55 -6.66 3.96
CA THR A 166 -4.17 -7.86 3.22
C THR A 166 -4.81 -9.09 3.88
N GLY A 167 -4.93 -10.17 3.11
CA GLY A 167 -5.50 -11.43 3.57
C GLY A 167 -4.48 -12.24 4.38
N SER A 168 -4.42 -13.55 4.14
CA SER A 168 -3.32 -14.39 4.64
C SER A 168 -2.19 -14.46 3.61
N GLY A 169 -0.94 -14.46 4.06
CA GLY A 169 0.26 -14.54 3.24
C GLY A 169 1.39 -13.75 3.87
N ASN A 170 2.60 -13.87 3.31
CA ASN A 170 3.74 -13.08 3.77
C ASN A 170 3.72 -11.75 3.01
N ASP A 171 3.08 -10.74 3.60
CA ASP A 171 2.88 -9.46 2.94
C ASP A 171 4.02 -8.47 3.21
N PHE A 172 4.34 -7.65 2.21
CA PHE A 172 5.29 -6.55 2.31
C PHE A 172 4.56 -5.23 2.15
N ILE A 173 4.66 -4.35 3.16
CA ILE A 173 3.99 -3.04 3.14
C ILE A 173 5.01 -1.98 3.50
N THR A 174 5.27 -1.04 2.59
CA THR A 174 6.20 0.05 2.84
C THR A 174 5.76 1.35 2.20
N HIS A 175 6.43 2.45 2.53
CA HIS A 175 6.33 3.68 1.76
C HIS A 175 7.35 3.68 0.63
N ALA A 176 6.93 4.08 -0.57
CA ALA A 176 7.84 4.35 -1.67
C ALA A 176 8.72 5.57 -1.37
N VAL A 177 9.92 5.62 -1.96
CA VAL A 177 10.88 6.73 -1.74
C VAL A 177 10.25 8.10 -2.06
N GLY A 178 9.44 8.22 -3.11
CA GLY A 178 8.71 9.45 -3.44
C GLY A 178 7.62 9.81 -2.42
N GLY A 179 6.95 8.79 -1.87
CA GLY A 179 5.98 8.94 -0.78
C GLY A 179 6.65 9.46 0.50
N LEU A 180 7.82 8.92 0.85
CA LEU A 180 8.61 9.37 2.01
C LEU A 180 8.90 10.87 1.94
N PHE A 181 9.39 11.37 0.81
CA PHE A 181 9.65 12.81 0.67
C PHE A 181 8.37 13.64 0.83
N SER A 182 7.26 13.19 0.25
CA SER A 182 5.99 13.93 0.33
C SER A 182 5.44 13.95 1.77
N THR A 183 5.56 12.84 2.50
CA THR A 183 5.13 12.73 3.91
C THR A 183 5.99 13.59 4.84
N LEU A 184 7.30 13.70 4.58
CA LEU A 184 8.24 14.46 5.43
C LEU A 184 8.13 15.99 5.27
N PHE A 185 7.52 16.49 4.19
CA PHE A 185 7.41 17.93 3.91
C PHE A 185 5.95 18.42 3.87
N TYR A 186 5.02 17.65 4.42
CA TYR A 186 3.61 18.03 4.45
C TYR A 186 3.32 19.00 5.60
N GLU A 187 2.83 20.20 5.29
CA GLU A 187 2.45 21.23 6.27
C GLU A 187 0.93 21.27 6.59
N GLY A 188 0.16 20.25 6.19
CA GLY A 188 -1.28 20.17 6.43
C GLY A 188 -1.67 19.33 7.65
N GLU A 189 -2.95 18.95 7.73
CA GLU A 189 -3.50 18.14 8.83
C GLU A 189 -2.83 16.75 8.91
N PRO A 190 -2.54 16.22 10.11
CA PRO A 190 -1.90 14.92 10.28
C PRO A 190 -2.66 13.81 9.53
N TYR A 191 -1.92 12.90 8.88
CA TYR A 191 -2.53 11.76 8.19
C TYR A 191 -3.02 10.71 9.18
N LYS A 192 -4.00 9.92 8.73
CA LYS A 192 -4.49 8.73 9.40
C LYS A 192 -4.24 7.50 8.54
N GLN A 193 -3.54 6.53 9.11
CA GLN A 193 -3.15 5.30 8.45
C GLN A 193 -3.67 4.10 9.25
N THR A 194 -4.29 3.14 8.58
CA THR A 194 -4.68 1.85 9.16
C THR A 194 -4.14 0.76 8.27
N ILE A 195 -3.38 -0.17 8.85
CA ILE A 195 -2.77 -1.30 8.16
C ILE A 195 -3.16 -2.57 8.91
N ASN A 196 -3.82 -3.49 8.24
CA ASN A 196 -4.08 -4.84 8.72
C ASN A 196 -3.41 -5.83 7.76
N ALA A 197 -2.33 -6.48 8.20
CA ALA A 197 -1.58 -7.40 7.35
C ALA A 197 -2.05 -8.87 7.45
N GLY A 198 -3.08 -9.15 8.26
CA GLY A 198 -3.59 -10.52 8.43
C GLY A 198 -2.53 -11.52 8.90
N ASN A 199 -2.71 -12.80 8.57
CA ASN A 199 -1.81 -13.88 9.00
C ASN A 199 -0.67 -14.10 8.00
N GLY A 200 0.50 -14.51 8.49
CA GLY A 200 1.70 -14.80 7.73
C GLY A 200 2.87 -14.03 8.30
N ASP A 201 4.08 -14.25 7.77
CA ASP A 201 5.27 -13.51 8.20
C ASP A 201 5.30 -12.17 7.46
N ASN A 202 4.75 -11.11 8.07
CA ASN A 202 4.59 -9.82 7.42
C ASN A 202 5.80 -8.90 7.66
N LEU A 203 6.12 -8.08 6.66
CA LEU A 203 7.15 -7.05 6.73
C LEU A 203 6.55 -5.67 6.48
N ILE A 204 6.39 -4.90 7.55
CA ILE A 204 5.78 -3.57 7.54
C ILE A 204 6.85 -2.53 7.88
N LYS A 205 7.07 -1.56 6.98
CA LYS A 205 8.03 -0.45 7.17
C LYS A 205 7.41 0.86 6.74
N VAL A 206 6.89 1.63 7.69
CA VAL A 206 6.06 2.81 7.41
C VAL A 206 6.52 4.06 8.13
N VAL A 207 6.22 5.19 7.51
CA VAL A 207 6.35 6.49 8.15
C VAL A 207 5.03 6.89 8.79
N VAL A 208 5.10 7.26 10.06
CA VAL A 208 3.98 7.75 10.86
C VAL A 208 3.97 9.27 10.73
N ALA A 209 2.92 9.82 10.13
CA ALA A 209 2.65 11.26 10.12
C ALA A 209 1.21 11.44 10.60
N GLY A 210 1.01 11.80 11.87
CA GLY A 210 -0.28 11.74 12.53
C GLY A 210 -0.56 10.41 13.23
N GLU A 211 -1.74 9.85 13.02
CA GLU A 211 -2.21 8.61 13.66
C GLU A 211 -1.99 7.41 12.75
N THR A 212 -1.26 6.39 13.21
CA THR A 212 -1.10 5.12 12.49
C THR A 212 -1.54 3.96 13.36
N SER A 213 -2.36 3.06 12.83
CA SER A 213 -2.72 1.80 13.46
C SER A 213 -2.23 0.65 12.59
N ILE A 214 -1.49 -0.28 13.19
CA ILE A 214 -0.91 -1.44 12.55
C ILE A 214 -1.40 -2.68 13.29
N THR A 215 -1.99 -3.62 12.58
CA THR A 215 -2.38 -4.92 13.11
C THR A 215 -1.81 -6.01 12.22
N THR A 216 -1.20 -7.01 12.84
CA THR A 216 -0.83 -8.27 12.20
C THR A 216 -1.50 -9.43 12.93
N GLY A 217 -1.52 -10.60 12.29
CA GLY A 217 -2.14 -11.82 12.77
C GLY A 217 -1.13 -12.81 13.33
N SER A 218 -1.28 -14.09 12.99
CA SER A 218 -0.29 -15.10 13.33
C SER A 218 0.88 -15.07 12.34
N GLY A 219 2.12 -15.25 12.80
CA GLY A 219 3.31 -15.30 11.97
C GLY A 219 4.49 -14.67 12.69
N LYS A 220 5.65 -14.60 12.04
CA LYS A 220 6.79 -13.82 12.52
C LYS A 220 6.77 -12.47 11.82
N ASP A 221 6.18 -11.49 12.48
CA ASP A 221 5.99 -10.17 11.90
C ASP A 221 7.18 -9.25 12.23
N PHE A 222 7.53 -8.40 11.27
CA PHE A 222 8.46 -7.30 11.49
C PHE A 222 7.75 -5.99 11.20
N VAL A 223 7.67 -5.12 12.21
CA VAL A 223 7.08 -3.79 12.11
C VAL A 223 8.13 -2.74 12.44
N LEU A 224 8.39 -1.85 11.50
CA LEU A 224 9.15 -0.62 11.71
C LEU A 224 8.22 0.58 11.44
N ALA A 225 7.94 1.35 12.49
CA ALA A 225 7.15 2.57 12.42
C ALA A 225 8.02 3.76 12.83
N THR A 226 8.29 4.66 11.91
CA THR A 226 9.15 5.83 12.17
C THR A 226 8.35 7.10 11.98
N SER A 227 8.38 8.02 12.94
CA SER A 227 7.76 9.33 12.74
C SER A 227 8.34 10.06 11.53
N ALA A 228 7.50 10.83 10.83
CA ALA A 228 7.91 11.81 9.83
C ALA A 228 8.56 13.04 10.50
N ASN A 229 8.02 13.41 11.66
CA ASN A 229 8.48 14.50 12.51
C ASN A 229 9.57 14.01 13.47
N ILE A 230 10.69 13.54 12.92
CA ILE A 230 11.89 13.35 13.76
C ILE A 230 12.44 14.75 14.03
N GLU A 231 11.93 15.40 15.08
CA GLU A 231 12.59 16.55 15.68
C GLU A 231 13.98 16.11 16.15
N LEU A 232 14.96 16.25 15.28
CA LEU A 232 16.35 15.94 15.63
C LEU A 232 16.85 16.86 16.74
N PHE A 233 16.22 18.02 16.96
CA PHE A 233 16.53 18.97 18.03
C PHE A 233 15.31 19.86 18.38
N ASP A 234 15.01 19.93 19.69
CA ASP A 234 14.21 20.95 20.40
C ASP A 234 12.72 20.71 20.72
N GLY A 235 12.43 19.59 21.40
CA GLY A 235 11.57 19.61 22.59
C GLY A 235 10.06 19.87 22.42
N VAL A 236 9.49 19.77 21.21
CA VAL A 236 8.04 19.63 21.09
C VAL A 236 7.71 18.14 21.27
N PRO A 237 6.74 17.78 22.12
CA PRO A 237 6.25 16.41 22.17
C PRO A 237 5.74 16.06 20.78
N ASN A 238 6.38 15.10 20.12
CA ASN A 238 5.93 14.65 18.81
C ASN A 238 4.48 14.16 18.94
N SER A 239 3.57 14.74 18.14
CA SER A 239 2.16 14.38 18.12
C SER A 239 1.89 13.08 17.36
N ASP A 240 2.89 12.55 16.64
CA ASP A 240 2.75 11.31 15.88
C ASP A 240 2.51 10.13 16.83
N PHE A 241 1.40 9.43 16.61
CA PHE A 241 0.95 8.32 17.42
C PHE A 241 0.90 7.04 16.58
N VAL A 242 1.40 5.94 17.15
CA VAL A 242 1.27 4.62 16.54
C VAL A 242 0.67 3.61 17.52
N ASP A 243 -0.35 2.89 17.08
CA ASP A 243 -0.94 1.74 17.78
C ASP A 243 -0.59 0.46 17.01
N ILE A 244 0.19 -0.43 17.63
CA ILE A 244 0.71 -1.66 17.03
C ILE A 244 0.18 -2.85 17.81
N LEU A 245 -0.55 -3.73 17.13
CA LEU A 245 -0.95 -5.03 17.63
C LEU A 245 -0.33 -6.12 16.75
N THR A 246 0.71 -6.80 17.22
CA THR A 246 1.20 -8.04 16.61
C THR A 246 0.56 -9.24 17.31
N GLY A 247 0.21 -10.27 16.54
CA GLY A 247 -0.70 -11.31 16.99
C GLY A 247 0.01 -12.45 17.72
N SER A 248 0.34 -13.52 17.01
CA SER A 248 1.01 -14.67 17.61
C SER A 248 2.19 -15.11 16.78
N GLY A 249 3.32 -15.41 17.41
CA GLY A 249 4.57 -15.79 16.77
C GLY A 249 5.70 -14.94 17.33
N SER A 250 6.89 -15.05 16.77
CA SER A 250 8.05 -14.29 17.28
C SER A 250 8.15 -12.99 16.49
N ASP A 251 7.64 -11.91 17.07
CA ASP A 251 7.51 -10.64 16.38
C ASP A 251 8.67 -9.70 16.70
N THR A 252 8.93 -8.76 15.80
CA THR A 252 9.87 -7.66 16.02
C THR A 252 9.19 -6.34 15.75
N VAL A 253 9.07 -5.50 16.78
CA VAL A 253 8.49 -4.17 16.68
C VAL A 253 9.55 -3.12 16.99
N ILE A 254 9.73 -2.17 16.08
CA ILE A 254 10.62 -1.03 16.23
C ILE A 254 9.83 0.25 15.99
N THR A 255 9.77 1.12 16.99
CA THR A 255 9.20 2.46 16.86
C THR A 255 10.28 3.53 17.05
N ILE A 256 10.20 4.63 16.29
CA ILE A 256 11.17 5.72 16.38
C ILE A 256 10.45 7.07 16.37
N GLY A 257 10.56 7.79 17.49
CA GLY A 257 10.08 9.15 17.62
C GLY A 257 8.58 9.28 17.83
N THR A 258 7.82 8.19 17.89
CA THR A 258 6.35 8.19 18.01
C THR A 258 5.92 8.01 19.46
N LYS A 259 4.76 8.55 19.82
CA LYS A 259 4.00 8.05 20.97
C LYS A 259 3.39 6.69 20.62
N SER A 260 3.88 5.61 21.23
CA SER A 260 3.57 4.25 20.78
C SER A 260 2.72 3.47 21.78
N PHE A 261 1.62 2.88 21.33
CA PHE A 261 0.96 1.77 22.01
C PHE A 261 1.36 0.48 21.30
N ILE A 262 1.98 -0.46 22.01
CA ILE A 262 2.50 -1.69 21.42
C ILE A 262 1.95 -2.89 22.21
N ASN A 263 1.32 -3.83 21.52
CA ASN A 263 0.92 -5.12 22.05
C ASN A 263 1.40 -6.24 21.12
N THR A 264 2.24 -7.15 21.59
CA THR A 264 2.81 -8.21 20.74
C THR A 264 2.18 -9.60 20.92
N GLY A 265 1.17 -9.71 21.78
CA GLY A 265 0.37 -10.92 21.87
C GLY A 265 1.12 -12.13 22.43
N SER A 266 1.37 -13.17 21.64
CA SER A 266 1.99 -14.40 22.16
C SER A 266 3.18 -14.86 21.32
N GLY A 267 4.28 -15.18 21.97
CA GLY A 267 5.50 -15.70 21.35
C GLY A 267 6.72 -15.06 21.97
N ASP A 268 7.90 -15.32 21.41
CA ASP A 268 9.13 -14.71 21.92
C ASP A 268 9.40 -13.44 21.11
N ASP A 269 9.05 -12.28 21.67
CA ASP A 269 9.02 -11.00 20.95
C ASP A 269 10.24 -10.11 21.22
N LEU A 270 10.58 -9.27 20.25
CA LEU A 270 11.58 -8.20 20.39
C LEU A 270 10.94 -6.83 20.14
N ILE A 271 11.00 -5.96 21.13
CA ILE A 271 10.46 -4.60 21.04
C ILE A 271 11.58 -3.60 21.28
N ILE A 272 11.77 -2.67 20.34
CA ILE A 272 12.67 -1.53 20.46
C ILE A 272 11.84 -0.26 20.32
N SER A 273 11.58 0.41 21.44
CA SER A 273 10.81 1.65 21.46
C SER A 273 11.74 2.85 21.59
N GLY A 274 11.49 3.85 20.74
CA GLY A 274 12.30 5.06 20.61
C GLY A 274 11.96 6.14 21.66
N MET A 275 12.05 7.40 21.24
CA MET A 275 11.54 8.53 22.02
C MET A 275 10.01 8.59 21.89
N GLY A 276 9.33 8.95 22.97
CA GLY A 276 7.88 9.09 23.01
C GLY A 276 7.29 8.55 24.32
N ASP A 277 6.04 8.92 24.60
CA ASP A 277 5.27 8.37 25.73
C ASP A 277 4.74 6.98 25.36
N ASP A 278 5.56 5.96 25.49
CA ASP A 278 5.24 4.61 25.04
C ASP A 278 4.53 3.76 26.10
N THR A 279 3.59 2.93 25.67
CA THR A 279 2.92 1.91 26.48
C THR A 279 3.06 0.57 25.79
N ILE A 280 3.63 -0.42 26.49
CA ILE A 280 3.99 -1.71 25.88
C ILE A 280 3.42 -2.88 26.68
N PHE A 281 2.73 -3.77 25.99
CA PHE A 281 2.23 -5.06 26.46
C PHE A 281 2.87 -6.18 25.66
N THR A 282 3.82 -6.90 26.25
CA THR A 282 4.51 -7.98 25.52
C THR A 282 3.69 -9.27 25.43
N GLY A 283 2.68 -9.40 26.29
CA GLY A 283 1.83 -10.58 26.35
C GLY A 283 2.54 -11.81 26.92
N SER A 284 2.50 -12.95 26.22
CA SER A 284 3.03 -14.22 26.74
C SER A 284 4.21 -14.73 25.94
N GLY A 285 5.29 -15.10 26.64
CA GLY A 285 6.47 -15.73 26.05
C GLY A 285 7.73 -15.18 26.68
N ARG A 286 8.87 -15.32 25.99
CA ARG A 286 10.13 -14.72 26.42
C ARG A 286 10.43 -13.48 25.60
N ASP A 287 9.99 -12.36 26.14
CA ASP A 287 10.05 -11.08 25.44
C ASP A 287 11.29 -10.28 25.83
N VAL A 288 11.81 -9.51 24.87
CA VAL A 288 12.91 -8.56 25.07
C VAL A 288 12.41 -7.17 24.71
N VAL A 289 12.48 -6.24 25.67
CA VAL A 289 12.11 -4.84 25.47
C VAL A 289 13.31 -3.93 25.70
N ASN A 290 13.61 -3.10 24.71
CA ASN A 290 14.62 -2.05 24.78
C ASN A 290 13.94 -0.69 24.61
N LEU A 291 13.83 0.04 25.72
CA LEU A 291 13.28 1.39 25.77
C LEU A 291 14.46 2.35 25.74
N ARG A 292 14.73 2.98 24.62
CA ARG A 292 15.82 3.98 24.52
C ARG A 292 15.46 5.31 25.21
N GLY A 293 14.54 5.33 26.18
CA GLY A 293 14.04 6.57 26.78
C GLY A 293 13.21 6.48 28.07
N ASP A 294 12.33 5.49 28.31
CA ASP A 294 11.42 5.59 29.47
C ASP A 294 10.82 4.27 30.03
N THR A 295 9.86 4.38 30.97
CA THR A 295 9.41 3.38 31.98
C THR A 295 8.67 2.13 31.42
N PHE A 296 9.04 0.94 31.91
CA PHE A 296 8.44 -0.38 31.57
C PHE A 296 7.45 -0.88 32.65
N PHE A 297 6.28 -1.40 32.25
CA PHE A 297 5.39 -2.17 33.13
C PHE A 297 5.40 -3.65 32.75
N CYS A 298 6.04 -4.48 33.58
CA CYS A 298 5.93 -5.94 33.49
C CYS A 298 4.69 -6.42 34.25
N SER A 299 3.84 -7.25 33.64
CA SER A 299 2.86 -8.03 34.39
C SER A 299 3.59 -9.11 35.20
N ARG A 300 3.55 -9.00 36.54
CA ARG A 300 4.15 -10.02 37.41
C ARG A 300 3.44 -11.37 37.18
N PRO A 301 4.15 -12.49 37.00
CA PRO A 301 3.54 -13.79 37.20
C PRO A 301 3.04 -13.87 38.63
N TYR A 302 1.75 -14.22 38.81
CA TYR A 302 1.19 -14.51 40.12
C TYR A 302 2.10 -15.52 40.83
N PRO A 303 2.60 -15.23 42.05
CA PRO A 303 3.21 -16.27 42.86
C PRO A 303 2.12 -17.31 43.14
N ARG A 304 2.35 -18.56 42.71
CA ARG A 304 1.49 -19.66 43.15
C ARG A 304 1.66 -19.79 44.67
N PRO A 305 0.56 -19.89 45.44
CA PRO A 305 0.60 -20.10 46.89
C PRO A 305 1.23 -21.44 47.26
#